data_AF-A0AAD7BAD7-F1
#
_entry.id   AF-A0AAD7BAD7-F1
#
_cell.length_a   1.000
_cell.length_b   1.000
_cell.length_c   1.000
_cell.angle_alpha   90.00
_cell.angle_beta   90.00
_cell.angle_gamma   90.00
#
_symmetry.space_group_name_H-M   'P 1'
#
loop_
_entity.id
_entity.type
_entity.pdbx_description
1 polymer ?
#
loop_
_entity_poly.entity_id
_entity_poly.type
_entity_poly.pdbx_seq_one_letter_code
_entity_poly.pdbx_strand_id
1 'polypeptide(L)'
;MIFAGDFAQLPPVKALSLYSLDAEVSPIIHVKMTIPAQKAGIGKIIWQQVTTVVILKQNMRQTASTADDEKLRIALSNMRFGACTQADLAYLHSRTISSRPGHPSFSEDRFKYVSIITGLNSQKDKINEIGCRKFAEDSGQQLTEFYSNDSLPGNSGSDVRKPRNARNQQVHQLTKTIPKNCQQQLWDAPPCSTDSHMAGKLSLCVGLPVMIRNNDATELCVTKGQDGMAGCGR
;
A
#
# COMPACT_ATOMS: atom_id res chain seq x y z
N MET A 1 -15.15 0.83 22.93
CA MET A 1 -14.47 0.86 21.62
C MET A 1 -13.64 2.11 21.56
N ILE A 2 -12.38 2.02 21.11
CA ILE A 2 -11.51 3.19 20.96
C ILE A 2 -11.23 3.35 19.47
N PHE A 3 -11.61 4.50 18.91
CA PHE A 3 -11.23 4.89 17.57
C PHE A 3 -10.03 5.83 17.67
N ALA A 4 -9.01 5.58 16.85
CA ALA A 4 -7.85 6.45 16.73
C ALA A 4 -7.57 6.65 15.25
N GLY A 5 -7.32 7.90 14.86
CA GLY A 5 -7.11 8.25 13.46
C GLY A 5 -7.14 9.75 13.27
N ASP A 6 -7.02 10.14 12.01
CA ASP A 6 -6.91 11.53 11.59
C ASP A 6 -7.74 11.74 10.32
N PHE A 7 -8.78 12.56 10.41
CA PHE A 7 -9.71 12.81 9.31
C PHE A 7 -9.13 13.65 8.17
N ALA A 8 -7.97 14.27 8.37
CA ALA A 8 -7.26 14.98 7.32
C ALA A 8 -6.36 14.06 6.48
N GLN A 9 -6.35 12.76 6.76
CA GLN A 9 -5.62 11.76 5.98
C GLN A 9 -6.49 11.16 4.86
N LEU A 10 -5.96 10.13 4.19
CA LEU A 10 -6.62 9.49 3.06
C LEU A 10 -7.99 8.91 3.47
N PRO A 11 -9.04 9.14 2.67
CA PRO A 11 -10.33 8.51 2.90
C PRO A 11 -10.25 6.99 2.65
N PRO A 12 -11.24 6.22 3.15
CA PRO A 12 -11.32 4.79 2.87
C PRO A 12 -11.30 4.48 1.37
N VAL A 13 -10.52 3.48 0.96
CA VAL A 13 -10.44 3.06 -0.44
C VAL A 13 -11.75 2.37 -0.84
N LYS A 14 -12.43 2.91 -1.86
CA LYS A 14 -13.70 2.37 -2.41
C LYS A 14 -14.84 2.24 -1.39
N ALA A 15 -14.78 2.98 -0.27
CA ALA A 15 -15.82 3.00 0.75
C ALA A 15 -16.09 4.44 1.22
N LEU A 16 -17.29 4.69 1.71
CA LEU A 16 -17.65 5.96 2.30
C LEU A 16 -17.08 6.08 3.71
N SER A 17 -16.64 7.29 4.08
CA SER A 17 -16.21 7.58 5.44
C SER A 17 -17.40 7.52 6.42
N LEU A 18 -17.20 6.98 7.62
CA LEU A 18 -18.27 6.87 8.64
C LEU A 18 -18.86 8.22 9.07
N TYR A 19 -18.09 9.28 8.93
CA TYR A 19 -18.48 10.66 9.22
C TYR A 19 -19.09 11.40 8.02
N SER A 20 -19.27 10.74 6.86
CA SER A 20 -19.96 11.39 5.75
C SER A 20 -21.43 11.61 6.10
N LEU A 21 -21.91 12.80 5.76
CA LEU A 21 -23.32 13.17 5.87
C LEU A 21 -24.15 12.56 4.72
N ASP A 22 -23.52 11.83 3.80
CA ASP A 22 -24.17 11.24 2.65
C ASP A 22 -25.27 10.24 3.04
N ALA A 23 -26.41 10.38 2.36
CA ALA A 23 -27.62 9.58 2.56
C ALA A 23 -27.46 8.09 2.19
N GLU A 24 -26.38 7.72 1.48
CA GLU A 24 -26.12 6.35 1.04
C GLU A 24 -25.71 5.40 2.18
N VAL A 25 -25.14 5.93 3.26
CA VAL A 25 -24.95 5.16 4.51
C VAL A 25 -26.11 5.49 5.43
N SER A 26 -27.26 4.90 5.16
CA SER A 26 -28.41 4.97 6.07
C SER A 26 -28.15 4.11 7.30
N PRO A 27 -28.44 4.60 8.52
CA PRO A 27 -28.45 3.75 9.72
C PRO A 27 -29.59 2.72 9.68
N ILE A 28 -30.49 2.81 8.70
CA ILE A 28 -31.59 1.86 8.52
C ILE A 28 -31.06 0.62 7.79
N ILE A 29 -30.88 -0.46 8.54
CA ILE A 29 -30.42 -1.75 8.03
C ILE A 29 -31.63 -2.57 7.57
N HIS A 30 -31.66 -2.99 6.31
CA HIS A 30 -32.67 -3.91 5.79
C HIS A 30 -32.08 -5.25 5.37
N VAL A 31 -32.85 -6.33 5.54
CA VAL A 31 -32.43 -7.70 5.18
C VAL A 31 -32.15 -7.85 3.68
N LYS A 32 -32.73 -6.99 2.83
CA LYS A 32 -32.51 -6.97 1.37
C LYS A 32 -31.22 -6.26 0.94
N MET A 33 -30.52 -5.58 1.86
CA MET A 33 -29.26 -4.90 1.53
C MET A 33 -28.13 -5.90 1.29
N THR A 34 -27.15 -5.49 0.50
CA THR A 34 -25.92 -6.25 0.35
C THR A 34 -25.16 -6.31 1.69
N ILE A 35 -24.42 -7.39 1.93
CA ILE A 35 -23.61 -7.55 3.15
C ILE A 35 -22.68 -6.34 3.40
N PRO A 36 -21.98 -5.78 2.40
CA PRO A 36 -21.17 -4.57 2.59
C PRO A 36 -21.98 -3.37 3.08
N ALA A 37 -23.19 -3.15 2.54
CA ALA A 37 -24.04 -2.03 2.93
C ALA A 37 -24.58 -2.20 4.36
N GLN A 38 -24.92 -3.43 4.78
CA GLN A 38 -25.29 -3.72 6.17
C GLN A 38 -24.12 -3.44 7.13
N LYS A 39 -22.90 -3.88 6.78
CA LYS A 39 -21.69 -3.60 7.58
C LYS A 39 -21.41 -2.10 7.71
N ALA A 40 -21.58 -1.34 6.63
CA ALA A 40 -21.43 0.11 6.64
C ALA A 40 -22.48 0.78 7.55
N GLY A 41 -23.74 0.36 7.48
CA GLY A 41 -24.81 0.84 8.37
C GLY A 41 -24.53 0.57 9.85
N ILE A 42 -24.10 -0.66 10.18
CA ILE A 42 -23.68 -1.02 11.55
C ILE A 42 -22.51 -0.14 12.01
N GLY A 43 -21.49 0.03 11.17
CA GLY A 43 -20.33 0.87 11.47
C GLY A 43 -20.73 2.31 11.77
N LYS A 44 -21.70 2.87 11.02
CA LYS A 44 -22.21 4.23 11.26
C LYS A 44 -23.01 4.35 12.55
N ILE A 45 -23.84 3.36 12.90
CA ILE A 45 -24.54 3.33 14.20
C ILE A 45 -23.53 3.32 15.35
N ILE A 46 -22.51 2.47 15.29
CA ILE A 46 -21.46 2.40 16.31
C ILE A 46 -20.68 3.72 16.40
N TRP A 47 -20.38 4.35 15.26
CA TRP A 47 -19.73 5.65 15.21
C TRP A 47 -20.57 6.74 15.91
N GLN A 48 -21.89 6.74 15.72
CA GLN A 48 -22.81 7.68 16.36
C GLN A 48 -22.94 7.47 17.88
N GLN A 49 -22.53 6.31 18.41
CA GLN A 49 -22.53 6.03 19.85
C GLN A 49 -21.29 6.56 20.58
N VAL A 50 -20.34 7.19 19.86
CA VAL A 50 -19.14 7.78 20.48
C VAL A 50 -19.53 9.01 21.31
N THR A 51 -19.35 8.92 22.64
CA THR A 51 -19.70 9.99 23.59
C THR A 51 -18.54 10.93 23.92
N THR A 52 -17.30 10.52 23.61
CA THR A 52 -16.10 11.22 24.08
C THR A 52 -15.09 11.32 22.94
N VAL A 53 -14.61 12.54 22.70
CA VAL A 53 -13.58 12.86 21.71
C VAL A 53 -12.39 13.46 22.42
N VAL A 54 -11.20 12.90 22.17
CA VAL A 54 -9.93 13.42 22.69
C VAL A 54 -9.10 13.91 21.50
N ILE A 55 -8.70 15.18 21.55
CA ILE A 55 -7.86 15.79 20.51
C ILE A 55 -6.45 16.00 21.05
N LEU A 56 -5.48 15.31 20.45
CA LEU A 56 -4.06 15.48 20.77
C LEU A 56 -3.52 16.72 20.02
N LYS A 57 -2.83 17.61 20.73
CA LYS A 57 -2.33 18.88 20.17
C LYS A 57 -0.82 18.92 19.98
N GLN A 58 -0.07 18.10 20.72
CA GLN A 58 1.39 18.10 20.68
C GLN A 58 1.91 17.16 19.59
N ASN A 59 2.75 17.69 18.69
CA ASN A 59 3.42 16.90 17.66
C ASN A 59 4.68 16.25 18.25
N MET A 60 4.75 14.91 18.20
CA MET A 60 5.88 14.12 18.68
C MET A 60 6.79 13.60 17.56
N ARG A 61 6.44 13.87 16.29
CA ARG A 61 7.22 13.45 15.11
C ARG A 61 8.34 14.44 14.80
N GLN A 62 8.10 15.73 15.04
CA GLN A 62 9.03 16.84 14.79
C GLN A 62 9.30 17.55 16.11
N THR A 63 10.19 16.98 16.93
CA THR A 63 10.51 17.52 18.27
C THR A 63 11.64 18.54 18.24
N ALA A 64 12.42 18.59 17.16
CA ALA A 64 13.49 19.55 17.00
C ALA A 64 12.91 20.96 16.87
N SER A 65 13.45 21.90 17.65
CA SER A 65 13.01 23.30 17.68
C SER A 65 13.87 24.19 16.77
N THR A 66 14.23 23.69 15.59
CA THR A 66 14.95 24.51 14.61
C THR A 66 13.99 25.48 13.93
N ALA A 67 14.50 26.62 13.45
CA ALA A 67 13.68 27.58 12.71
C ALA A 67 13.09 26.98 11.42
N ASP A 68 13.73 25.94 10.89
CA ASP A 68 13.31 25.22 9.70
C ASP A 68 12.19 24.21 9.99
N ASP A 69 12.32 23.46 11.09
CA ASP A 69 11.26 22.57 11.57
C ASP A 69 9.99 23.34 11.93
N GLU A 70 10.13 24.55 12.49
CA GLU A 70 9.00 25.41 12.79
C GLU A 70 8.21 25.79 11.53
N LYS A 71 8.91 26.17 10.45
CA LYS A 71 8.29 26.45 9.15
C LYS A 71 7.57 25.23 8.60
N LEU A 72 8.19 24.05 8.70
CA LEU A 72 7.57 22.82 8.26
C LEU A 72 6.32 22.46 9.08
N ARG A 73 6.36 22.67 10.40
CA ARG A 73 5.23 22.42 11.30
C ARG A 73 4.04 23.33 10.98
N ILE A 74 4.30 24.62 10.75
CA ILE A 74 3.29 25.59 10.33
C ILE A 74 2.68 25.18 8.98
N ALA A 75 3.53 24.89 7.98
CA ALA A 75 3.07 24.48 6.66
C ALA A 75 2.21 23.21 6.70
N LEU A 76 2.60 22.20 7.49
CA LEU A 76 1.82 20.96 7.68
C LEU A 76 0.46 21.22 8.36
N SER A 77 0.43 22.09 9.37
CA SER A 77 -0.81 22.47 10.04
C SER A 77 -1.76 23.20 9.08
N ASN A 78 -1.24 24.08 8.24
CA ASN A 78 -2.04 24.81 7.25
C ASN A 78 -2.54 23.88 6.13
N MET A 79 -1.69 22.98 5.62
CA MET A 79 -2.06 21.98 4.61
C MET A 79 -3.19 21.08 5.10
N ARG A 80 -3.17 20.67 6.37
CA ARG A 80 -4.22 19.86 7.00
C ARG A 80 -5.63 20.45 6.84
N PHE A 81 -5.74 21.78 6.84
CA PHE A 81 -7.01 22.50 6.71
C PHE A 81 -7.20 23.15 5.34
N GLY A 82 -6.30 22.89 4.37
CA GLY A 82 -6.34 23.54 3.06
C GLY A 82 -6.09 25.05 3.09
N ALA A 83 -5.44 25.55 4.14
CA ALA A 83 -5.23 26.98 4.39
C ALA A 83 -3.77 27.42 4.13
N CYS A 84 -3.13 26.86 3.11
CA CYS A 84 -1.74 27.17 2.77
C CYS A 84 -1.53 28.65 2.44
N THR A 85 -0.52 29.25 3.05
CA THR A 85 -0.11 30.62 2.76
C THR A 85 0.95 30.67 1.66
N GLN A 86 1.21 31.86 1.11
CA GLN A 86 2.29 32.04 0.14
C GLN A 86 3.67 31.70 0.72
N ALA A 87 3.88 31.92 2.02
CA ALA A 87 5.11 31.54 2.71
C ALA A 87 5.27 30.01 2.77
N ASP A 88 4.19 29.28 3.01
CA ASP A 88 4.19 27.81 3.01
C ASP A 88 4.54 27.26 1.61
N LEU A 89 3.93 27.83 0.57
CA LEU A 89 4.22 27.43 -0.82
C LEU A 89 5.67 27.72 -1.20
N ALA A 90 6.19 28.91 -0.88
CA ALA A 90 7.59 29.25 -1.13
C ALA A 90 8.55 28.31 -0.39
N TYR A 91 8.23 27.97 0.86
CA TYR A 91 9.00 27.00 1.64
C TYR A 91 8.99 25.61 0.98
N LEU A 92 7.83 25.09 0.58
CA LEU A 92 7.73 23.78 -0.08
C LEU A 92 8.44 23.76 -1.45
N HIS A 93 8.32 24.83 -2.22
CA HIS A 93 9.02 24.95 -3.50
C HIS A 93 10.55 25.00 -3.35
N SER A 94 11.06 25.57 -2.24
CA SER A 94 12.51 25.52 -1.94
C SER A 94 13.04 24.10 -1.77
N ARG A 95 12.17 23.15 -1.42
CA ARG A 95 12.50 21.72 -1.25
C ARG A 95 12.30 20.90 -2.51
N THR A 96 11.78 21.50 -3.58
CA THR A 96 11.70 20.83 -4.87
C THR A 96 13.09 20.77 -5.49
N ILE A 97 13.44 19.61 -6.03
CA ILE A 97 14.71 19.41 -6.72
C ILE A 97 14.73 20.26 -7.98
N SER A 98 15.80 21.02 -8.15
CA SER A 98 16.00 21.84 -9.36
C SER A 98 17.48 22.10 -9.60
N SER A 99 17.83 22.47 -10.84
CA SER A 99 19.20 22.87 -11.19
C SER A 99 19.57 24.28 -10.71
N ARG A 100 18.70 24.96 -9.95
CA ARG A 100 18.94 26.33 -9.49
C ARG A 100 19.85 26.33 -8.25
N PRO A 101 20.68 27.38 -8.07
CA PRO A 101 21.48 27.52 -6.86
C PRO A 101 20.62 27.46 -5.59
N GLY A 102 21.05 26.69 -4.60
CA GLY A 102 20.36 26.55 -3.30
C GLY A 102 19.24 25.52 -3.24
N HIS A 103 18.92 24.83 -4.34
CA HIS A 103 17.98 23.71 -4.35
C HIS A 103 18.69 22.36 -4.15
N PRO A 104 17.99 21.35 -3.59
CA PRO A 104 18.54 20.01 -3.47
C PRO A 104 18.72 19.36 -4.84
N SER A 105 19.74 18.51 -4.96
CA SER A 105 20.02 17.69 -6.14
C SER A 105 19.86 16.20 -5.84
N PHE A 106 19.35 15.43 -6.80
CA PHE A 106 19.25 13.96 -6.71
C PHE A 106 20.60 13.27 -6.58
N SER A 107 21.70 13.92 -6.97
CA SER A 107 23.04 13.34 -6.91
C SER A 107 23.64 13.33 -5.50
N GLU A 108 22.99 13.99 -4.54
CA GLU A 108 23.50 14.04 -3.16
C GLU A 108 23.33 12.68 -2.45
N ASP A 109 24.37 12.26 -1.72
CA ASP A 109 24.41 10.95 -1.06
C ASP A 109 23.26 10.73 -0.06
N ARG A 110 22.75 11.81 0.55
CA ARG A 110 21.62 11.73 1.49
C ARG A 110 20.31 11.23 0.86
N PHE A 111 20.20 11.24 -0.47
CA PHE A 111 19.04 10.72 -1.21
C PHE A 111 19.26 9.31 -1.76
N LYS A 112 20.42 8.70 -1.51
CA LYS A 112 20.65 7.30 -1.89
C LYS A 112 19.83 6.39 -0.98
N TYR A 113 19.08 5.47 -1.59
CA TYR A 113 18.32 4.41 -0.91
C TYR A 113 17.27 4.89 0.11
N VAL A 114 16.84 6.14 0.00
CA VAL A 114 15.74 6.67 0.82
C VAL A 114 14.39 6.14 0.33
N SER A 115 13.39 6.11 1.22
CA SER A 115 12.03 5.75 0.86
C SER A 115 11.42 6.78 -0.09
N ILE A 116 10.88 6.31 -1.21
CA ILE A 116 10.22 7.15 -2.22
C ILE A 116 8.71 6.87 -2.16
N ILE A 117 7.92 7.93 -2.01
CA ILE A 117 6.46 7.87 -2.01
C ILE A 117 5.97 8.31 -3.40
N THR A 118 5.16 7.48 -4.04
CA THR A 118 4.56 7.78 -5.35
C THR A 118 3.04 7.78 -5.26
N GLY A 119 2.39 8.49 -6.19
CA GLY A 119 0.93 8.49 -6.28
C GLY A 119 0.35 7.20 -6.89
N LEU A 120 1.14 6.51 -7.72
CA LEU A 120 0.70 5.31 -8.44
C LEU A 120 1.59 4.10 -8.14
N ASN A 121 0.97 2.91 -8.12
CA ASN A 121 1.68 1.64 -7.96
C ASN A 121 2.61 1.34 -9.13
N SER A 122 2.24 1.70 -10.36
CA SER A 122 3.09 1.51 -11.55
C SER A 122 4.40 2.30 -11.46
N GLN A 123 4.34 3.53 -10.94
CA GLN A 123 5.53 4.36 -10.69
C GLN A 123 6.40 3.73 -9.60
N LYS A 124 5.80 3.29 -8.49
CA LYS A 124 6.49 2.59 -7.41
C LYS A 124 7.24 1.37 -7.94
N ASP A 125 6.56 0.52 -8.73
CA ASP A 125 7.13 -0.70 -9.27
C ASP A 125 8.33 -0.39 -10.19
N LYS A 126 8.22 0.62 -11.06
CA LYS A 126 9.32 1.00 -11.94
C LYS A 126 10.51 1.60 -11.19
N ILE A 127 10.25 2.44 -10.20
CA ILE A 127 11.30 3.02 -9.35
C ILE A 127 12.03 1.92 -8.57
N ASN A 128 11.29 0.98 -8.00
CA ASN A 128 11.88 -0.16 -7.29
C ASN A 128 12.72 -1.04 -8.23
N GLU A 129 12.25 -1.31 -9.46
CA GLU A 129 13.02 -2.08 -10.45
C GLU A 129 14.37 -1.41 -10.77
N ILE A 130 14.37 -0.09 -11.01
CA ILE A 130 15.58 0.69 -11.25
C ILE A 130 16.47 0.72 -9.99
N GLY A 131 15.85 0.90 -8.82
CA GLY A 131 16.52 0.94 -7.53
C GLY A 131 17.23 -0.36 -7.17
N CYS A 132 16.60 -1.51 -7.42
CA CYS A 132 17.21 -2.84 -7.21
C CYS A 132 18.46 -3.01 -8.07
N ARG A 133 18.37 -2.67 -9.36
CA ARG A 133 19.51 -2.76 -10.29
C ARG A 133 20.65 -1.85 -9.84
N LYS A 134 20.34 -0.60 -9.53
CA LYS A 134 21.32 0.38 -9.06
C LYS A 134 21.99 -0.05 -7.75
N PHE A 135 21.22 -0.56 -6.79
CA PHE A 135 21.77 -1.05 -5.51
C PHE A 135 22.73 -2.23 -5.72
N ALA A 136 22.38 -3.15 -6.60
CA ALA A 136 23.24 -4.29 -6.93
C ALA A 136 24.55 -3.83 -7.58
N GLU A 137 24.50 -2.90 -8.54
CA GLU A 137 25.67 -2.29 -9.17
C GLU A 137 26.56 -1.55 -8.16
N ASP A 138 25.96 -0.67 -7.35
CA ASP A 138 26.67 0.14 -6.35
C ASP A 138 27.30 -0.74 -5.24
N SER A 139 26.73 -1.92 -4.96
CA SER A 139 27.27 -2.89 -3.98
C SER A 139 28.15 -3.99 -4.58
N GLY A 140 28.32 -4.02 -5.91
CA GLY A 140 29.07 -5.06 -6.61
C GLY A 140 28.45 -6.46 -6.52
N GLN A 141 27.15 -6.55 -6.26
CA GLN A 141 26.41 -7.80 -6.12
C GLN A 141 25.59 -8.11 -7.39
N GLN A 142 25.20 -9.38 -7.55
CA GLN A 142 24.24 -9.78 -8.57
C GLN A 142 22.85 -9.96 -7.96
N LEU A 143 21.81 -9.62 -8.74
CA LEU A 143 20.43 -9.87 -8.36
C LEU A 143 20.11 -11.36 -8.51
N THR A 144 19.58 -11.95 -7.45
CA THR A 144 18.99 -13.30 -7.48
C THR A 144 17.51 -13.18 -7.81
N GLU A 145 17.05 -13.92 -8.82
CA GLU A 145 15.66 -13.93 -9.24
C GLU A 145 14.90 -15.09 -8.59
N PHE A 146 13.75 -14.77 -7.99
CA PHE A 146 12.82 -15.72 -7.40
C PHE A 146 11.53 -15.69 -8.21
N TYR A 147 11.05 -16.86 -8.60
CA TYR A 147 9.89 -17.02 -9.49
C TYR A 147 8.71 -17.59 -8.71
N SER A 148 7.52 -17.05 -8.96
CA SER A 148 6.27 -17.60 -8.42
C SER A 148 6.01 -19.00 -8.97
N ASN A 149 5.47 -19.86 -8.11
CA ASN A 149 4.96 -21.17 -8.50
C ASN A 149 3.44 -21.07 -8.63
N ASP A 150 2.97 -20.86 -9.86
CA ASP A 150 1.55 -20.63 -10.15
C ASP A 150 0.88 -21.89 -10.68
N SER A 151 -0.38 -22.10 -10.27
CA SER A 151 -1.21 -23.20 -10.74
C SER A 151 -2.60 -22.69 -11.07
N LEU A 152 -3.19 -23.18 -12.16
CA LEU A 152 -4.59 -22.88 -12.45
C LEU A 152 -5.46 -23.56 -11.37
N PRO A 153 -6.55 -22.91 -10.93
CA PRO A 153 -7.52 -23.57 -10.08
C PRO A 153 -8.07 -24.76 -10.86
N GLY A 154 -7.56 -25.95 -10.55
CA GLY A 154 -8.24 -27.19 -10.88
C GLY A 154 -9.63 -27.12 -10.25
N ASN A 155 -10.63 -27.69 -10.91
CA ASN A 155 -12.03 -27.70 -10.49
C ASN A 155 -12.19 -28.43 -9.13
N SER A 156 -11.70 -27.80 -8.07
CA SER A 156 -11.60 -28.30 -6.71
C SER A 156 -12.67 -27.53 -5.99
N GLY A 157 -13.86 -28.12 -5.93
CA GLY A 157 -15.06 -27.46 -5.43
C GLY A 157 -14.86 -26.97 -4.00
N SER A 158 -14.77 -25.66 -3.85
CA SER A 158 -15.17 -24.97 -2.63
C SER A 158 -16.35 -24.07 -2.97
N ASP A 159 -17.52 -24.63 -2.66
CA ASP A 159 -18.79 -23.99 -2.31
C ASP A 159 -19.80 -23.50 -3.37
N VAL A 160 -20.99 -24.12 -3.24
CA VAL A 160 -22.36 -23.73 -3.62
C VAL A 160 -22.89 -24.11 -5.01
N ARG A 161 -23.73 -25.17 -4.99
CA ARG A 161 -24.76 -25.62 -5.95
C ARG A 161 -24.29 -26.31 -7.24
N LYS A 162 -24.05 -27.62 -7.16
CA LYS A 162 -24.14 -28.50 -8.33
C LYS A 162 -25.61 -28.60 -8.79
N PRO A 163 -25.96 -28.26 -10.05
CA PRO A 163 -27.26 -28.61 -10.60
C PRO A 163 -27.35 -30.14 -10.69
N ARG A 164 -28.50 -30.70 -10.31
CA ARG A 164 -28.72 -32.13 -10.05
C ARG A 164 -28.75 -33.00 -11.32
N ASN A 165 -28.50 -32.43 -12.50
CA ASN A 165 -28.56 -33.10 -13.80
C ASN A 165 -27.37 -32.71 -14.69
N ALA A 166 -26.24 -33.40 -14.55
CA ALA A 166 -25.18 -33.39 -15.55
C ALA A 166 -24.67 -34.83 -15.74
N ARG A 167 -25.51 -35.68 -16.33
CA ARG A 167 -25.04 -36.92 -16.96
C ARG A 167 -24.38 -36.52 -18.28
N ASN A 168 -23.15 -36.99 -18.48
CA ASN A 168 -22.40 -37.00 -19.74
C ASN A 168 -21.89 -35.65 -20.27
N GLN A 169 -20.98 -35.01 -19.54
CA GLN A 169 -19.91 -34.25 -20.19
C GLN A 169 -18.57 -34.82 -19.74
N GLN A 170 -17.77 -35.27 -20.72
CA GLN A 170 -16.38 -35.63 -20.50
C GLN A 170 -15.68 -34.41 -19.89
N VAL A 171 -15.38 -34.48 -18.60
CA VAL A 171 -14.59 -33.46 -17.92
C VAL A 171 -13.17 -33.62 -18.46
N HIS A 172 -12.82 -32.82 -19.48
CA HIS A 172 -11.42 -32.58 -19.80
C HIS A 172 -10.75 -32.18 -18.48
N GLN A 173 -9.83 -33.01 -17.99
CA GLN A 173 -8.95 -32.66 -16.90
C GLN A 173 -8.17 -31.42 -17.36
N LEU A 174 -8.63 -30.23 -17.00
CA LEU A 174 -7.87 -29.00 -17.14
C LEU A 174 -6.56 -29.25 -16.40
N THR A 175 -5.48 -29.37 -17.16
CA THR A 175 -4.13 -29.49 -16.62
C THR A 175 -3.93 -28.32 -15.64
N LYS A 176 -3.62 -28.64 -14.38
CA LYS A 176 -3.31 -27.64 -13.34
C LYS A 176 -2.11 -26.76 -13.70
N THR A 177 -1.36 -27.16 -14.73
CA THR A 177 -0.12 -26.54 -15.19
C THR A 177 -0.41 -25.42 -16.17
N ILE A 178 0.08 -24.22 -15.86
CA ILE A 178 0.04 -23.06 -16.75
C ILE A 178 1.00 -23.31 -17.93
N PRO A 179 0.60 -23.05 -19.19
CA PRO A 179 1.50 -23.12 -20.33
C PRO A 179 2.73 -22.23 -20.12
N LYS A 180 3.92 -22.69 -20.52
CA LYS A 180 5.20 -21.99 -20.27
C LYS A 180 5.21 -20.55 -20.80
N ASN A 181 4.61 -20.30 -21.96
CA ASN A 181 4.49 -18.97 -22.54
C ASN A 181 3.62 -18.04 -21.67
N CYS A 182 2.51 -18.54 -21.14
CA CYS A 182 1.67 -17.79 -20.22
C CYS A 182 2.38 -17.56 -18.87
N GLN A 183 3.11 -18.55 -18.37
CA GLN A 183 3.88 -18.41 -17.13
C GLN A 183 4.97 -17.33 -17.26
N GLN A 184 5.67 -17.28 -18.39
CA GLN A 184 6.65 -16.23 -18.67
C GLN A 184 5.99 -14.84 -18.68
N GLN A 185 4.83 -14.71 -19.32
CA GLN A 185 4.08 -13.46 -19.32
C GLN A 185 3.63 -13.03 -17.91
N LEU A 186 3.30 -13.99 -17.04
CA LEU A 186 2.97 -13.71 -15.64
C LEU A 186 4.19 -13.22 -14.84
N TRP A 187 5.35 -13.81 -15.07
CA TRP A 187 6.60 -13.39 -14.43
C TRP A 187 7.08 -12.01 -14.89
N ASP A 188 6.85 -11.67 -16.16
CA ASP A 188 7.22 -10.38 -16.73
C ASP A 188 6.16 -9.29 -16.51
N ALA A 189 4.97 -9.65 -16.02
CA ALA A 189 3.92 -8.69 -15.71
C ALA A 189 4.30 -7.84 -14.48
N PRO A 190 4.06 -6.51 -14.52
CA PRO A 190 4.35 -5.67 -13.38
C PRO A 190 3.38 -5.98 -12.22
N PRO A 191 3.83 -5.89 -10.96
CA PRO A 191 2.99 -6.19 -9.79
C PRO A 191 1.68 -5.41 -9.78
N CYS A 192 1.69 -4.14 -10.21
CA CYS A 192 0.51 -3.29 -10.31
C CYS A 192 -0.63 -3.85 -11.17
N SER A 193 -0.36 -4.79 -12.08
CA SER A 193 -1.36 -5.42 -12.94
C SER A 193 -2.19 -6.49 -12.24
N THR A 194 -1.80 -6.91 -11.03
CA THR A 194 -2.54 -7.89 -10.23
C THR A 194 -3.33 -7.18 -9.13
N ASP A 195 -4.53 -7.68 -8.81
CA ASP A 195 -5.38 -7.14 -7.73
C ASP A 195 -4.71 -7.22 -6.35
N SER A 196 -3.90 -8.25 -6.13
CA SER A 196 -3.12 -8.44 -4.91
C SER A 196 -1.79 -7.68 -4.91
N HIS A 197 -1.43 -7.04 -6.02
CA HIS A 197 -0.15 -6.37 -6.24
C HIS A 197 1.07 -7.27 -5.94
N MET A 198 0.96 -8.55 -6.30
CA MET A 198 2.02 -9.54 -6.13
C MET A 198 2.88 -9.64 -7.39
N ALA A 199 4.19 -9.75 -7.20
CA ALA A 199 5.13 -9.92 -8.29
C ALA A 199 5.23 -11.41 -8.66
N GLY A 200 5.15 -11.73 -9.96
CA GLY A 200 5.46 -13.08 -10.44
C GLY A 200 6.97 -13.37 -10.39
N LYS A 201 7.80 -12.34 -10.53
CA LYS A 201 9.25 -12.42 -10.37
C LYS A 201 9.74 -11.39 -9.36
N LEU A 202 10.57 -11.81 -8.42
CA LEU A 202 11.18 -10.95 -7.41
C LEU A 202 12.70 -11.00 -7.53
N SER A 203 13.35 -9.86 -7.68
CA SER A 203 14.81 -9.73 -7.76
C SER A 203 15.37 -9.15 -6.47
N LEU A 204 16.25 -9.88 -5.79
CA LEU A 204 16.82 -9.50 -4.49
C LEU A 204 18.35 -9.64 -4.47
N CYS A 205 19.01 -8.87 -3.60
CA CYS A 205 20.41 -9.06 -3.21
C CYS A 205 20.56 -8.75 -1.72
N VAL A 206 21.69 -9.13 -1.11
CA VAL A 206 21.88 -8.96 0.34
C VAL A 206 21.98 -7.47 0.69
N GLY A 207 21.27 -7.09 1.75
CA GLY A 207 21.20 -5.71 2.24
C GLY A 207 20.15 -4.84 1.54
N LEU A 208 19.42 -5.38 0.56
CA LEU A 208 18.36 -4.64 -0.12
C LEU A 208 17.18 -4.38 0.84
N PRO A 209 16.68 -3.13 0.94
CA PRO A 209 15.48 -2.82 1.72
C PRO A 209 14.25 -3.53 1.14
N VAL A 210 13.52 -4.25 1.98
CA VAL A 210 12.31 -5.00 1.63
C VAL A 210 11.18 -4.67 2.58
N MET A 211 9.96 -4.95 2.15
CA MET A 211 8.76 -4.77 2.98
C MET A 211 7.91 -6.04 2.93
N ILE A 212 7.49 -6.52 4.10
CA ILE A 212 6.64 -7.69 4.24
C ILE A 212 5.23 -7.37 3.75
N ARG A 213 4.65 -8.25 2.92
CA ARG A 213 3.34 -8.05 2.29
C ARG A 213 2.21 -8.87 2.90
N ASN A 214 2.55 -9.94 3.61
CA ASN A 214 1.61 -10.90 4.17
C ASN A 214 1.78 -11.01 5.70
N ASN A 215 0.71 -11.41 6.38
CA ASN A 215 0.70 -11.67 7.82
C ASN A 215 0.86 -13.17 8.02
N ASP A 216 2.07 -13.70 7.86
CA ASP A 216 2.29 -15.15 7.90
C ASP A 216 2.70 -15.66 9.28
N ALA A 217 3.35 -14.82 10.12
CA ALA A 217 3.79 -15.20 11.47
C ALA A 217 3.52 -14.06 12.48
N THR A 218 2.24 -13.75 12.66
CA THR A 218 1.78 -12.64 13.54
C THR A 218 2.19 -12.83 15.00
N GLU A 219 2.32 -14.07 15.45
CA GLU A 219 2.78 -14.50 16.77
C GLU A 219 4.28 -14.21 16.99
N LEU A 220 5.05 -14.13 15.90
CA LEU A 220 6.45 -13.70 15.90
C LEU A 220 6.61 -12.21 15.58
N CYS A 221 5.51 -11.46 15.64
CA CYS A 221 5.45 -10.05 15.28
C CYS A 221 5.89 -9.75 13.83
N VAL A 222 5.80 -10.72 12.91
CA VAL A 222 6.05 -10.53 11.48
C VAL A 222 4.73 -10.18 10.80
N THR A 223 4.61 -8.92 10.38
CA THR A 223 3.35 -8.34 9.91
C THR A 223 3.52 -7.54 8.62
N LYS A 224 2.43 -7.45 7.86
CA LYS A 224 2.33 -6.67 6.64
C LYS A 224 2.66 -5.21 6.90
N GLY A 225 3.55 -4.66 6.08
CA GLY A 225 3.98 -3.26 6.13
C GLY A 225 5.27 -3.04 6.92
N GLN A 226 5.80 -4.06 7.60
CA GLN A 226 7.11 -3.98 8.24
C GLN A 226 8.22 -3.91 7.20
N ASP A 227 9.19 -3.05 7.45
CA ASP A 227 10.43 -2.93 6.72
C ASP A 227 11.47 -3.91 7.26
N GLY A 228 12.40 -4.28 6.38
CA GLY A 228 13.52 -5.16 6.71
C GLY A 228 14.61 -5.08 5.66
N MET A 229 15.69 -5.81 5.90
CA MET A 229 16.78 -5.98 4.93
C MET A 229 16.82 -7.42 4.47
N ALA A 230 17.04 -7.64 3.17
CA ALA A 230 17.26 -8.96 2.63
C ALA A 230 18.55 -9.56 3.22
N GLY A 231 18.41 -10.59 4.05
CA GLY A 231 19.52 -11.35 4.61
C GLY A 231 19.85 -12.59 3.78
N CYS A 232 21.05 -13.13 3.96
CA CYS A 232 21.36 -14.48 3.50
C CYS A 232 21.02 -15.46 4.63
N GLY A 233 20.18 -16.46 4.36
CA GLY A 233 19.93 -17.55 5.30
C GLY A 233 21.23 -18.34 5.50
N ARG A 234 21.66 -18.48 6.76
CA ARG A 234 22.72 -19.42 7.15
C ARG A 234 22.13 -20.80 7.39
#